data_AF-A0A537I7N4-F1
#
_entry.id   AF-A0A537I7N4-F1
#
_cell.length_a   1.000
_cell.length_b   1.000
_cell.length_c   1.000
_cell.angle_alpha   90.00
_cell.angle_beta   90.00
_cell.angle_gamma   90.00
#
_symmetry.space_group_name_H-M   'P 1'
#
loop_
_entity.id
_entity.type
_entity.pdbx_description
1 polymer ?
#
loop_
_entity_poly.entity_id
_entity_poly.type
_entity_poly.pdbx_seq_one_letter_code
_entity_poly.pdbx_strand_id
1 'polypeptide(L)'
;MGTGGTKIFQTPYGKPLILILIGILFIGAAVAATSLTIPATTILAGTAVTTSACGGTLALSGGPTPGSGTVRYNCPPSSGAFTVTTAGSDSPTFNPPSQITAVGYVSHSASSCSGFTTLTSGSSTILVTGDYDVCADYSCPTGCTISSWTITWSS
;
A
#
# COMPACT_ATOMS: atom_id res chain seq x y z
N MET A 1 -45.07 63.44 -50.44
CA MET A 1 -45.75 62.24 -50.99
C MET A 1 -45.25 61.03 -50.22
N GLY A 2 -46.13 60.08 -49.88
CA GLY A 2 -45.86 58.88 -49.06
C GLY A 2 -44.73 58.00 -49.63
N THR A 3 -44.22 56.95 -48.97
CA THR A 3 -44.82 55.80 -48.25
C THR A 3 -43.61 55.01 -47.67
N GLY A 4 -43.58 54.44 -46.46
CA GLY A 4 -44.15 53.12 -46.10
C GLY A 4 -43.15 51.94 -46.26
N GLY A 5 -42.82 51.23 -45.16
CA GLY A 5 -42.14 49.91 -45.09
C GLY A 5 -40.62 49.97 -44.80
N THR A 6 -39.98 49.22 -43.90
CA THR A 6 -40.29 47.99 -43.14
C THR A 6 -39.42 48.00 -41.87
N LYS A 7 -39.99 47.67 -40.70
CA LYS A 7 -39.23 47.57 -39.43
C LYS A 7 -38.50 46.24 -39.35
N ILE A 8 -37.16 46.27 -39.31
CA ILE A 8 -36.36 45.15 -38.80
C ILE A 8 -35.63 45.66 -37.57
N PHE A 9 -36.16 45.33 -36.39
CA PHE A 9 -35.44 45.46 -35.13
C PHE A 9 -34.26 44.49 -35.17
N GLN A 10 -33.08 44.97 -35.59
CA GLN A 10 -31.83 44.29 -35.27
C GLN A 10 -31.54 44.56 -33.80
N THR A 11 -31.93 43.60 -32.96
CA THR A 11 -31.67 43.61 -31.53
C THR A 11 -30.16 43.62 -31.26
N PRO A 12 -29.64 44.54 -30.42
CA PRO A 12 -28.23 44.58 -30.02
C PRO A 12 -27.88 43.48 -28.99
N TYR A 13 -28.56 42.34 -29.03
CA TYR A 13 -28.49 41.27 -28.02
C TYR A 13 -27.64 40.05 -28.46
N GLY A 14 -26.91 40.14 -29.57
CA GLY A 14 -25.97 39.07 -29.97
C GLY A 14 -24.63 39.11 -29.23
N LYS A 15 -24.23 40.26 -28.69
CA LYS A 15 -22.89 40.47 -28.10
C LYS A 15 -22.71 40.09 -26.62
N PRO A 16 -23.70 40.14 -25.71
CA PRO A 16 -23.48 39.71 -24.33
C PRO A 16 -23.54 38.18 -24.16
N LEU A 17 -24.25 37.45 -25.04
CA LEU A 17 -24.39 36.00 -24.93
C LEU A 17 -23.07 35.25 -25.20
N ILE A 18 -22.28 35.73 -26.18
CA ILE A 18 -20.97 35.14 -26.52
C ILE A 18 -19.96 35.36 -25.39
N LEU A 19 -19.99 36.52 -24.71
CA LEU A 19 -19.11 36.78 -23.57
C LEU A 19 -19.44 35.92 -22.34
N ILE A 20 -20.71 35.63 -22.10
CA ILE A 20 -21.13 34.74 -21.01
C ILE A 20 -20.72 33.28 -21.30
N LEU A 21 -20.86 32.82 -22.55
CA LEU A 21 -20.44 31.47 -22.95
C LEU A 21 -18.92 31.26 -22.91
N ILE A 22 -18.11 32.28 -23.24
CA ILE A 22 -16.65 32.21 -23.12
C ILE A 22 -16.22 32.29 -21.64
N GLY A 23 -16.89 33.08 -20.81
CA GLY A 23 -16.60 33.18 -19.37
C GLY A 23 -16.84 31.87 -18.61
N ILE A 24 -17.87 31.09 -18.97
CA ILE A 24 -18.15 29.79 -18.35
C ILE A 24 -17.15 28.71 -18.84
N LEU A 25 -16.62 28.83 -20.07
CA LEU A 25 -15.62 27.90 -20.59
C LEU A 25 -14.26 28.01 -19.88
N PHE A 26 -13.93 29.16 -19.28
CA PHE A 26 -12.69 29.35 -18.50
C PHE A 26 -12.82 29.01 -17.01
N ILE A 27 -14.03 28.81 -16.49
CA ILE A 27 -14.25 28.30 -15.10
C ILE A 27 -14.31 26.75 -15.09
N GLY A 28 -14.34 26.11 -16.26
CA GLY A 28 -14.38 24.64 -16.41
C GLY A 28 -13.03 23.93 -16.53
N ALA A 29 -11.88 24.63 -16.47
CA ALA A 29 -10.57 24.05 -16.77
C ALA A 29 -9.48 24.35 -15.72
N ALA A 30 -9.86 24.55 -14.47
CA ALA A 30 -8.92 24.59 -13.34
C ALA A 30 -9.49 23.83 -12.12
N VAL A 31 -10.06 22.64 -12.38
CA VAL A 31 -10.23 21.61 -11.35
C VAL A 31 -9.38 20.40 -11.75
N ALA A 32 -8.13 20.66 -12.11
CA ALA A 32 -7.17 19.64 -12.44
C ALA A 32 -5.86 19.93 -11.71
N ALA A 33 -5.63 19.15 -10.67
CA ALA A 33 -4.32 18.91 -10.07
C ALA A 33 -3.64 20.09 -9.37
N THR A 34 -4.28 20.70 -8.38
CA THR A 34 -3.53 21.00 -7.15
C THR A 34 -3.47 19.71 -6.33
N SER A 35 -2.72 18.72 -6.80
CA SER A 35 -2.18 17.72 -5.89
C SER A 35 -1.18 18.47 -5.02
N LEU A 36 -1.64 18.93 -3.87
CA LEU A 36 -0.74 19.30 -2.80
C LEU A 36 -0.07 18.00 -2.36
N THR A 37 1.05 17.67 -2.98
CA THR A 37 1.94 16.61 -2.49
C THR A 37 2.56 17.18 -1.23
N ILE A 38 1.83 17.12 -0.13
CA ILE A 38 2.43 17.24 1.19
C ILE A 38 3.38 16.04 1.25
N PRO A 39 4.71 16.24 1.30
CA PRO A 39 5.57 15.12 1.64
C PRO A 39 5.08 14.63 2.99
N ALA A 40 4.50 13.42 3.01
CA ALA A 40 4.19 12.76 4.25
C ALA A 40 5.53 12.38 4.87
N THR A 41 6.18 13.34 5.53
CA THR A 41 7.13 13.03 6.59
C THR A 41 6.28 12.49 7.72
N THR A 42 5.94 11.20 7.63
CA THR A 42 5.53 10.44 8.81
C THR A 42 6.72 10.44 9.74
N ILE A 43 6.77 11.43 10.64
CA ILE A 43 7.66 11.42 11.79
C ILE A 43 7.09 10.36 12.74
N LEU A 44 7.35 9.09 12.42
CA LEU A 44 7.08 7.96 13.29
C LEU A 44 8.18 7.94 14.36
N ALA A 45 8.11 8.91 15.28
CA ALA A 45 9.03 9.03 16.42
C ALA A 45 8.58 8.20 17.64
N GLY A 46 7.66 7.25 17.43
CA GLY A 46 7.13 6.37 18.47
C GLY A 46 7.55 4.93 18.24
N THR A 47 7.57 4.17 19.33
CA THR A 47 7.63 2.71 19.30
C THR A 47 6.36 2.14 18.66
N ALA A 48 6.50 1.20 17.73
CA ALA A 48 5.35 0.49 17.18
C ALA A 48 4.82 -0.50 18.22
N VAL A 49 3.51 -0.73 18.24
CA VAL A 49 2.91 -1.79 19.07
C VAL A 49 2.57 -2.96 18.16
N THR A 50 3.49 -3.91 18.10
CA THR A 50 3.42 -5.08 17.21
C THR A 50 3.15 -6.35 17.99
N THR A 51 2.15 -7.11 17.55
CA THR A 51 1.78 -8.39 18.17
C THR A 51 1.91 -9.48 17.12
N SER A 52 2.73 -10.50 17.40
CA SER A 52 2.76 -11.70 16.56
C SER A 52 1.49 -12.52 16.75
N ALA A 53 0.82 -12.88 15.66
CA ALA A 53 -0.28 -13.83 15.68
C ALA A 53 0.28 -15.27 15.84
N CYS A 54 -0.61 -16.25 16.04
CA CYS A 54 -0.23 -17.67 16.14
C CYS A 54 0.80 -17.99 17.25
N GLY A 55 0.81 -17.21 18.33
CA GLY A 55 1.78 -17.35 19.42
C GLY A 55 3.23 -17.10 18.98
N GLY A 56 3.44 -16.38 17.86
CA GLY A 56 4.75 -16.09 17.29
C GLY A 56 5.31 -17.18 16.38
N THR A 57 4.67 -18.35 16.29
CA THR A 57 5.11 -19.43 15.39
C THR A 57 4.51 -19.22 14.00
N LEU A 58 5.36 -19.12 13.00
CA LEU A 58 4.94 -18.90 11.62
C LEU A 58 4.47 -20.22 10.98
N ALA A 59 3.21 -20.21 10.52
CA ALA A 59 2.60 -21.31 9.79
C ALA A 59 2.70 -21.06 8.29
N LEU A 60 3.21 -22.05 7.55
CA LEU A 60 3.45 -21.95 6.12
C LEU A 60 2.13 -22.06 5.33
N SER A 61 1.86 -21.11 4.44
CA SER A 61 0.74 -21.14 3.51
C SER A 61 1.21 -21.67 2.15
N GLY A 62 0.97 -22.96 1.90
CA GLY A 62 1.48 -23.67 0.72
C GLY A 62 2.93 -24.14 0.89
N GLY A 63 3.25 -25.35 0.43
CA GLY A 63 4.59 -25.94 0.60
C GLY A 63 5.63 -25.35 -0.37
N PRO A 64 6.94 -25.39 -0.03
CA PRO A 64 7.98 -25.03 -0.98
C PRO A 64 7.99 -26.03 -2.13
N THR A 65 8.10 -25.53 -3.35
CA THR A 65 8.35 -26.35 -4.54
C THR A 65 9.86 -26.56 -4.72
N PRO A 66 10.33 -27.67 -5.31
CA PRO A 66 11.73 -27.81 -5.66
C PRO A 66 12.23 -26.63 -6.51
N GLY A 67 13.40 -26.10 -6.17
CA GLY A 67 13.97 -24.88 -6.76
C GLY A 67 14.08 -23.75 -5.74
N SER A 68 13.98 -22.51 -6.23
CA SER A 68 13.98 -21.29 -5.42
C SER A 68 12.67 -20.54 -5.61
N GLY A 69 12.20 -19.86 -4.56
CA GLY A 69 11.00 -19.04 -4.64
C GLY A 69 10.73 -18.31 -3.35
N THR A 70 9.50 -17.82 -3.20
CA THR A 70 9.05 -17.12 -1.99
C THR A 70 7.85 -17.84 -1.41
N VAL A 71 7.89 -18.13 -0.11
CA VAL A 71 6.77 -18.68 0.65
C VAL A 71 6.12 -17.60 1.50
N ARG A 72 4.82 -17.77 1.76
CA ARG A 72 4.03 -16.87 2.62
C ARG A 72 3.70 -17.59 3.91
N TYR A 73 3.86 -16.89 5.02
CA TYR A 73 3.43 -17.32 6.34
C TYR A 73 2.33 -16.39 6.82
N ASN A 74 1.20 -16.97 7.22
CA ASN A 74 0.04 -16.26 7.74
C ASN A 74 -0.53 -17.00 8.96
N CYS A 75 -1.50 -16.40 9.65
CA CYS A 75 -2.18 -17.02 10.77
C CYS A 75 -3.67 -17.27 10.43
N PRO A 76 -4.07 -18.50 10.06
CA PRO A 76 -5.46 -18.84 9.80
C PRO A 76 -6.35 -18.61 11.03
N PRO A 77 -7.66 -18.29 10.86
CA PRO A 77 -8.41 -18.33 9.60
C PRO A 77 -8.46 -17.02 8.79
N SER A 78 -8.04 -15.87 9.33
CA SER A 78 -8.17 -14.58 8.62
C SER A 78 -7.22 -13.49 9.12
N SER A 79 -6.15 -13.87 9.84
CA SER A 79 -5.20 -12.89 10.40
C SER A 79 -3.86 -12.93 9.69
N GLY A 80 -3.19 -11.78 9.70
CA GLY A 80 -1.79 -11.68 9.36
C GLY A 80 -0.92 -12.56 10.28
N ALA A 81 0.30 -12.86 9.86
CA ALA A 81 1.34 -13.38 10.76
C ALA A 81 1.62 -12.43 11.96
N PHE A 82 1.46 -11.12 11.77
CA PHE A 82 1.52 -10.14 12.85
C PHE A 82 0.63 -8.92 12.58
N THR A 83 0.28 -8.20 13.63
CA THR A 83 -0.56 -6.99 13.58
C THR A 83 0.17 -5.83 14.23
N VAL A 84 0.11 -4.67 13.58
CA VAL A 84 0.63 -3.40 14.09
C VAL A 84 -0.55 -2.53 14.48
N THR A 85 -0.72 -2.28 15.78
CA THR A 85 -1.85 -1.49 16.31
C THR A 85 -1.51 -0.01 16.45
N THR A 86 -0.23 0.30 16.64
CA THR A 86 0.30 1.66 16.65
C THR A 86 1.49 1.71 15.70
N ALA A 87 1.46 2.63 14.74
CA ALA A 87 2.56 2.82 13.81
C ALA A 87 3.79 3.35 14.57
N GLY A 88 4.98 2.89 14.20
CA GLY A 88 6.22 3.31 14.84
C GLY A 88 7.42 2.50 14.38
N SER A 89 8.52 2.58 15.12
CA SER A 89 9.67 1.70 14.96
C SER A 89 9.57 0.49 15.89
N ASP A 90 9.86 -0.71 15.38
CA ASP A 90 9.94 -1.94 16.17
C ASP A 90 11.08 -2.82 15.62
N SER A 91 11.59 -3.76 16.39
CA SER A 91 12.67 -4.65 15.95
C SER A 91 12.21 -6.11 15.97
N PRO A 92 12.13 -6.78 14.81
CA PRO A 92 11.82 -8.19 14.76
C PRO A 92 13.05 -9.01 15.16
N THR A 93 12.85 -10.06 15.94
CA THR A 93 13.85 -11.08 16.24
C THR A 93 13.35 -12.42 15.73
N PHE A 94 14.17 -13.07 14.91
CA PHE A 94 13.88 -14.37 14.32
C PHE A 94 15.18 -15.11 13.98
N ASN A 95 15.09 -16.43 13.89
CA ASN A 95 16.17 -17.32 13.44
C ASN A 95 15.57 -18.35 12.47
N PRO A 96 15.54 -18.04 11.17
CA PRO A 96 14.86 -18.88 10.20
C PRO A 96 15.71 -20.11 9.86
N PRO A 97 15.12 -21.20 9.34
CA PRO A 97 15.87 -22.36 8.87
C PRO A 97 16.86 -21.99 7.76
N SER A 98 17.91 -22.79 7.57
CA SER A 98 18.98 -22.52 6.60
C SER A 98 18.53 -22.48 5.14
N GLN A 99 17.35 -23.01 4.84
CA GLN A 99 16.72 -22.94 3.53
C GLN A 99 16.21 -21.54 3.20
N ILE A 100 15.94 -20.71 4.21
CA ILE A 100 15.45 -19.34 4.06
C ILE A 100 16.63 -18.40 3.85
N THR A 101 16.58 -17.64 2.77
CA THR A 101 17.65 -16.71 2.37
C THR A 101 17.32 -15.25 2.64
N ALA A 102 16.03 -14.91 2.69
CA ALA A 102 15.56 -13.57 3.04
C ALA A 102 14.20 -13.66 3.74
N VAL A 103 13.95 -12.73 4.66
CA VAL A 103 12.67 -12.61 5.37
C VAL A 103 12.17 -11.19 5.17
N GLY A 104 10.86 -11.05 5.05
CA GLY A 104 10.21 -9.76 5.03
C GLY A 104 8.71 -9.86 5.23
N TYR A 105 7.99 -8.81 4.88
CA TYR A 105 6.56 -8.75 5.09
C TYR A 105 5.82 -8.05 3.95
N VAL A 106 4.53 -8.40 3.82
CA VAL A 106 3.56 -7.75 2.95
C VAL A 106 2.27 -7.51 3.72
N SER A 107 1.43 -6.58 3.27
CA SER A 107 0.07 -6.48 3.81
C SER A 107 -0.65 -7.82 3.67
N HIS A 108 -1.44 -8.21 4.68
CA HIS A 108 -2.28 -9.41 4.62
C HIS A 108 -3.26 -9.38 3.42
N SER A 109 -3.64 -8.19 2.96
CA SER A 109 -4.49 -8.00 1.78
C SER A 109 -3.76 -8.22 0.43
N ALA A 110 -2.42 -8.33 0.45
CA ALA A 110 -1.64 -8.55 -0.76
C ALA A 110 -1.97 -9.90 -1.38
N SER A 111 -2.02 -9.96 -2.72
CA SER A 111 -2.27 -11.20 -3.46
C SER A 111 -1.03 -12.11 -3.54
N SER A 112 0.16 -11.57 -3.33
CA SER A 112 1.43 -12.31 -3.42
C SER A 112 2.51 -11.72 -2.51
N CYS A 113 3.61 -12.44 -2.34
CA CYS A 113 4.82 -11.96 -1.66
C CYS A 113 5.75 -11.12 -2.55
N SER A 114 5.37 -10.81 -3.79
CA SER A 114 6.21 -10.02 -4.69
C SER A 114 6.41 -8.61 -4.13
N GLY A 115 7.66 -8.15 -4.04
CA GLY A 115 7.99 -6.83 -3.51
C GLY A 115 7.80 -6.70 -2.00
N PHE A 116 7.93 -7.79 -1.25
CA PHE A 116 7.91 -7.73 0.22
C PHE A 116 8.97 -6.77 0.75
N THR A 117 8.66 -6.10 1.87
CA THR A 117 9.63 -5.26 2.57
C THR A 117 10.55 -6.14 3.40
N THR A 118 11.84 -6.11 3.12
CA THR A 118 12.84 -6.92 3.83
C THR A 118 12.92 -6.57 5.31
N LEU A 119 13.01 -7.60 6.16
CA LEU A 119 13.29 -7.49 7.58
C LEU A 119 14.69 -8.00 7.88
N THR A 120 15.37 -7.32 8.78
CA THR A 120 16.65 -7.77 9.32
C THR A 120 16.47 -8.06 10.80
N SER A 121 16.80 -9.28 11.22
CA SER A 121 16.67 -9.72 12.62
C SER A 121 17.50 -8.82 13.55
N GLY A 122 16.90 -8.38 14.64
CA GLY A 122 17.50 -7.47 15.62
C GLY A 122 17.65 -6.02 15.15
N SER A 123 17.19 -5.66 13.95
CA SER A 123 17.29 -4.31 13.42
C SER A 123 15.94 -3.60 13.43
N SER A 124 15.95 -2.32 13.80
CA SER A 124 14.74 -1.51 13.81
C SER A 124 14.16 -1.32 12.40
N THR A 125 12.84 -1.47 12.27
CA THR A 125 12.08 -1.22 11.05
C THR A 125 10.89 -0.30 11.34
N ILE A 126 10.52 0.53 10.36
CA ILE A 126 9.36 1.42 10.47
C ILE A 126 8.11 0.69 9.98
N LEU A 127 7.13 0.56 10.87
CA LEU A 127 5.87 -0.12 10.60
C LEU A 127 4.71 0.88 10.62
N VAL A 128 3.73 0.63 9.76
CA VAL A 128 2.45 1.33 9.76
C VAL A 128 1.36 0.41 10.29
N THR A 129 0.22 0.97 10.71
CA THR A 129 -0.87 0.18 11.28
C THR A 129 -1.49 -0.77 10.24
N GLY A 130 -1.72 -2.02 10.63
CA GLY A 130 -2.35 -3.02 9.77
C GLY A 130 -1.97 -4.46 10.12
N ASP A 131 -2.54 -5.40 9.37
CA ASP A 131 -2.21 -6.82 9.43
C ASP A 131 -1.24 -7.19 8.30
N TYR A 132 -0.24 -8.00 8.64
CA TYR A 132 0.85 -8.33 7.74
C TYR A 132 1.15 -9.82 7.75
N ASP A 133 1.49 -10.34 6.57
CA ASP A 133 2.03 -11.68 6.42
C ASP A 133 3.55 -11.63 6.29
N VAL A 134 4.21 -12.68 6.78
CA VAL A 134 5.65 -12.83 6.61
C VAL A 134 5.89 -13.54 5.29
N CYS A 135 6.76 -12.97 4.48
CA CYS A 135 7.23 -13.58 3.25
C CYS A 135 8.68 -14.00 3.46
N ALA A 136 9.06 -15.15 2.94
CA ALA A 136 10.45 -15.59 3.01
C ALA A 136 10.90 -16.21 1.70
N ASP A 137 12.04 -15.74 1.20
CA ASP A 137 12.70 -16.38 0.07
C ASP A 137 13.39 -17.64 0.54
N TYR A 138 13.30 -18.69 -0.26
CA TYR A 138 13.90 -19.98 0.02
C TYR A 138 14.69 -20.52 -1.17
N SER A 139 15.67 -21.37 -0.87
CA SER A 139 16.43 -22.13 -1.86
C SER A 139 16.45 -23.62 -1.49
N CYS A 140 15.78 -24.42 -2.31
CA CYS A 140 15.61 -25.86 -2.12
C CYS A 140 15.76 -26.63 -3.45
N PRO A 141 16.99 -26.73 -4.01
CA PRO A 141 17.22 -27.23 -5.38
C PRO A 141 16.66 -28.63 -5.65
N THR A 142 16.71 -29.52 -4.66
CA THR A 142 16.25 -30.91 -4.75
C THR A 142 14.91 -31.15 -4.04
N GLY A 143 14.23 -30.08 -3.62
CA GLY A 143 13.14 -30.15 -2.64
C GLY A 143 13.67 -30.21 -1.20
N CYS A 144 12.92 -29.62 -0.28
CA CYS A 144 13.26 -29.54 1.14
C CYS A 144 11.97 -29.45 1.98
N THR A 145 12.11 -29.70 3.28
CA THR A 145 11.11 -29.27 4.26
C THR A 145 11.64 -28.03 4.96
N ILE A 146 10.84 -26.97 5.01
CA ILE A 146 11.14 -25.78 5.81
C ILE A 146 10.44 -25.97 7.15
N SER A 147 11.22 -26.16 8.21
CA SER A 147 10.69 -26.27 9.58
C SER A 147 9.95 -25.00 9.99
N SER A 148 9.00 -25.12 10.92
CA SER A 148 8.41 -23.94 11.56
C SER A 148 9.47 -23.16 12.34
N TRP A 149 9.29 -21.85 12.42
CA TRP A 149 10.18 -20.94 13.13
C TRP A 149 9.36 -19.77 13.68
N THR A 150 9.99 -18.96 14.55
CA THR A 150 9.29 -17.90 15.27
C THR A 150 9.79 -16.52 14.87
N ILE A 151 8.86 -15.55 14.94
CA ILE A 151 9.17 -14.13 14.89
C ILE A 151 8.56 -13.45 16.11
N THR A 152 9.38 -12.70 16.82
CA THR A 152 8.98 -11.89 17.97
C THR A 152 9.35 -10.44 17.72
N TRP A 153 8.62 -9.51 18.32
CA TRP A 153 8.84 -8.08 18.19
C TRP A 153 9.27 -7.49 19.54
N SER A 154 10.13 -6.48 19.49
CA SER A 154 10.62 -5.76 20.66
C SER A 154 10.45 -4.26 20.43
N SER A 155 9.38 -3.77 21.04
CA SER A 155 8.93 -2.38 21.09
C SER A 155 9.82 -1.52 22.00
#